data_AF-A0A151QM19-F1
#
_entry.id   AF-A0A151QM19-F1
#
_cell.length_a   1.000
_cell.length_b   1.000
_cell.length_c   1.000
_cell.angle_alpha   90.00
_cell.angle_beta   90.00
_cell.angle_gamma   90.00
#
_symmetry.space_group_name_H-M   'P 1'
#
loop_
_entity.id
_entity.type
_entity.pdbx_description
1 polymer ?
#
loop_
_entity_poly.entity_id
_entity_poly.type
_entity_poly.pdbx_seq_one_letter_code
_entity_poly.pdbx_strand_id
1 'polypeptide(L)'
;MCDALNYAVRAILDQKVDKLPRVIYYASRMLDAAQENYTTTRKELLAIVFALDKFWSYLLGSHVGVFTDHAALKYLLKKAVSKPRLIRWMLWL
;
A
#
# COMPACT_ATOMS: atom_id res chain seq x y z
N MET A 1 2.98 7.52 0.48
CA MET A 1 2.94 6.90 1.84
C MET A 1 1.65 6.11 2.04
N CYS A 2 1.68 4.90 2.61
CA CYS A 2 0.49 4.06 2.87
C CYS A 2 0.41 3.67 4.34
N ASP A 3 -0.81 3.64 4.89
CA ASP A 3 -1.10 3.31 6.29
C ASP A 3 -2.46 2.60 6.40
N ALA A 4 -2.60 1.69 7.35
CA ALA A 4 -3.84 0.99 7.63
C ALA A 4 -4.28 1.17 9.08
N LEU A 5 -5.50 1.70 9.24
CA LEU A 5 -6.20 1.70 10.52
C LEU A 5 -7.08 0.46 10.66
N ASN A 6 -7.67 0.28 11.84
CA ASN A 6 -8.52 -0.88 12.14
C ASN A 6 -9.74 -1.01 11.21
N TYR A 7 -10.31 0.11 10.75
CA TYR A 7 -11.54 0.18 9.96
C TYR A 7 -11.36 0.84 8.58
N ALA A 8 -10.18 1.37 8.27
CA ALA A 8 -9.95 2.07 7.01
C ALA A 8 -8.48 1.98 6.58
N VAL A 9 -8.26 2.05 5.27
CA VAL A 9 -6.92 2.20 4.67
C VAL A 9 -6.75 3.59 4.11
N ARG A 10 -5.52 4.11 4.17
CA ARG A 10 -5.16 5.45 3.71
C ARG A 10 -3.91 5.38 2.85
N ALA A 11 -3.89 6.19 1.81
CA ALA A 11 -2.76 6.32 0.91
C ALA A 11 -2.59 7.79 0.50
N ILE A 12 -1.34 8.22 0.42
CA ILE A 12 -0.93 9.55 0.03
C ILE A 12 0.00 9.39 -1.17
N LEU A 13 -0.35 10.05 -2.27
CA LEU A 13 0.54 10.18 -3.41
C LEU A 13 1.33 11.48 -3.26
N ASP A 14 2.63 11.35 -3.10
CA ASP A 14 3.57 12.45 -3.00
C ASP A 14 4.63 12.36 -4.10
N GLN A 15 5.04 13.51 -4.61
CA GLN A 15 6.12 13.65 -5.57
C GLN A 15 7.20 14.54 -4.98
N LYS A 16 8.47 14.18 -5.19
CA LYS A 16 9.60 15.02 -4.81
C LYS A 16 9.82 16.07 -5.90
N VAL A 17 9.57 17.33 -5.57
CA VAL A 17 9.92 18.49 -6.39
C VAL A 17 10.95 19.30 -5.59
N ASP A 18 12.11 19.58 -6.16
CA ASP A 18 13.20 20.30 -5.48
C ASP A 18 13.62 19.70 -4.12
N LYS A 19 13.63 18.36 -4.05
CA LYS A 19 13.92 17.56 -2.84
C LYS A 19 12.89 17.67 -1.71
N LEU A 20 11.84 18.47 -1.88
CA LEU A 20 10.73 18.58 -0.93
C LEU A 20 9.58 17.66 -1.36
N PRO A 21 9.00 16.87 -0.44
CA PRO A 21 7.82 16.07 -0.74
C PRO A 21 6.61 17.00 -0.90
N ARG A 22 6.00 16.99 -2.08
CA ARG A 22 4.75 17.69 -2.36
C ARG A 22 3.65 16.67 -2.55
N VAL A 23 2.61 16.77 -1.72
CA VAL A 23 1.46 15.87 -1.82
C VAL A 23 0.61 16.28 -3.03
N ILE A 24 0.30 15.29 -3.87
CA ILE A 24 -0.56 15.42 -5.04
C ILE A 24 -1.99 15.04 -4.68
N TYR A 25 -2.15 13.92 -3.96
CA TYR A 25 -3.48 13.36 -3.70
C TYR A 25 -3.55 12.55 -2.40
N TYR A 26 -4.70 12.64 -1.73
CA TYR A 26 -5.05 11.82 -0.57
C TYR A 26 -6.18 10.86 -0.94
N ALA A 27 -5.97 9.57 -0.71
CA ALA A 27 -6.97 8.54 -0.92
C ALA A 27 -7.23 7.79 0.39
N SER A 28 -8.47 7.45 0.64
CA SER A 28 -8.86 6.58 1.76
C SER A 28 -10.04 5.71 1.38
N ARG A 29 -10.16 4.56 2.04
CA ARG A 29 -11.29 3.64 1.85
C ARG A 29 -11.61 2.94 3.17
N MET A 30 -12.90 2.85 3.49
CA MET A 30 -13.38 2.02 4.59
C MET A 30 -13.17 0.54 4.27
N LEU A 31 -12.88 -0.27 5.29
CA LEU A 31 -12.75 -1.70 5.15
C LEU A 31 -14.14 -2.37 5.23
N ASP A 32 -14.35 -3.42 4.45
CA ASP A 32 -15.55 -4.25 4.60
C ASP A 32 -15.44 -5.13 5.85
N ALA A 33 -16.55 -5.63 6.38
CA ALA A 33 -16.58 -6.48 7.59
C ALA A 33 -15.61 -7.68 7.53
N ALA A 34 -15.40 -8.26 6.34
CA ALA A 34 -14.42 -9.34 6.16
C ALA A 34 -12.97 -8.85 6.27
N GLN A 35 -12.68 -7.63 5.81
CA GLN A 35 -11.35 -7.02 5.83
C GLN A 35 -11.02 -6.40 7.20
N GLU A 36 -12.02 -5.94 7.95
CA GLU A 36 -11.85 -5.51 9.34
C GLU A 36 -11.29 -6.62 10.23
N ASN A 37 -11.62 -7.87 9.94
CA ASN A 37 -11.11 -9.05 10.64
C ASN A 37 -9.69 -9.48 10.22
N TYR A 38 -9.04 -8.74 9.31
CA TYR A 38 -7.68 -9.06 8.89
C TYR A 38 -6.65 -8.72 9.96
N THR A 39 -5.53 -9.45 9.96
CA THR A 39 -4.37 -9.10 10.78
C THR A 39 -3.79 -7.77 10.31
N THR A 40 -3.14 -7.02 11.21
CA THR A 40 -2.50 -5.72 10.91
C THR A 40 -1.62 -5.79 9.66
N THR A 41 -0.80 -6.83 9.53
CA THR A 41 0.09 -7.02 8.35
C THR A 41 -0.68 -7.21 7.04
N ARG A 42 -1.88 -7.82 7.07
CA ARG A 42 -2.73 -7.95 5.88
C ARG A 42 -3.44 -6.65 5.56
N LYS A 43 -3.85 -5.88 6.56
CA LYS A 43 -4.44 -4.54 6.37
C LYS A 43 -3.43 -3.57 5.76
N GLU A 44 -2.18 -3.61 6.23
CA GLU A 44 -1.07 -2.85 5.63
C GLU A 44 -0.84 -3.22 4.17
N LEU A 45 -0.80 -4.51 3.84
CA LEU A 45 -0.68 -4.93 2.44
C LEU A 45 -1.88 -4.48 1.60
N LEU A 46 -3.08 -4.53 2.17
CA LEU A 46 -4.30 -4.05 1.51
C LEU A 46 -4.23 -2.54 1.25
N ALA A 47 -3.62 -1.75 2.13
CA ALA A 47 -3.40 -0.32 1.91
C ALA A 47 -2.47 -0.08 0.71
N ILE A 48 -1.41 -0.88 0.56
CA ILE A 48 -0.50 -0.79 -0.59
C ILE A 48 -1.22 -1.13 -1.89
N VAL A 49 -1.95 -2.26 -1.94
CA VAL A 49 -2.70 -2.65 -3.15
C VAL A 49 -3.78 -1.62 -3.48
N PHE A 50 -4.47 -1.08 -2.48
CA PHE A 50 -5.42 0.02 -2.67
C PHE A 50 -4.76 1.28 -3.25
N ALA A 51 -3.57 1.65 -2.77
CA ALA A 51 -2.83 2.80 -3.28
C ALA A 51 -2.44 2.61 -4.76
N LEU A 52 -1.93 1.43 -5.11
CA LEU A 52 -1.51 1.13 -6.49
C LEU A 52 -2.69 1.12 -7.46
N ASP A 53 -3.80 0.50 -7.08
CA ASP A 53 -5.03 0.49 -7.87
C ASP A 53 -5.58 1.91 -8.06
N LYS A 54 -5.62 2.71 -6.97
CA LYS A 54 -6.16 4.07 -7.02
C LYS A 54 -5.29 5.04 -7.81
N PHE A 55 -3.97 4.88 -7.75
CA PHE A 55 -3.00 5.77 -8.40
C PHE A 55 -2.49 5.24 -9.74
N TRP A 56 -2.99 4.09 -10.23
CA TRP A 56 -2.47 3.42 -11.42
C TRP A 56 -2.24 4.36 -12.62
N SER A 57 -3.17 5.28 -12.88
CA SER A 57 -3.07 6.28 -13.94
C SER A 57 -1.92 7.29 -13.76
N TYR A 58 -1.55 7.61 -12.52
CA TYR A 58 -0.42 8.49 -12.19
C TYR A 58 0.91 7.73 -12.14
N LEU A 59 0.87 6.44 -11.83
CA LEU A 59 2.06 5.60 -11.70
C LEU A 59 2.56 5.08 -13.06
N LEU A 60 1.69 5.04 -14.07
CA LEU A 60 2.01 4.52 -15.40
C LEU A 60 3.20 5.26 -16.02
N GLY A 61 4.26 4.53 -16.36
CA GLY A 61 5.47 5.07 -17.01
C GLY A 61 6.45 5.79 -16.07
N SER A 62 6.22 5.77 -14.75
CA SER A 62 7.09 6.40 -13.75
C SER A 62 7.69 5.38 -12.79
N HIS A 63 8.90 5.62 -12.28
CA HIS A 63 9.47 4.80 -11.22
C HIS A 63 8.86 5.20 -9.86
N VAL A 64 8.16 4.27 -9.22
CA VAL A 64 7.39 4.54 -8.00
C VAL A 64 8.00 3.83 -6.80
N GLY A 65 8.20 4.57 -5.71
CA GLY A 65 8.59 4.00 -4.42
C GLY A 65 7.41 3.95 -3.46
N VAL A 66 7.08 2.77 -2.93
CA VAL A 66 6.07 2.62 -1.89
C VAL A 66 6.71 2.78 -0.51
N PHE A 67 6.27 3.79 0.24
CA PHE A 67 6.68 4.02 1.63
C PHE A 67 5.62 3.52 2.61
N THR A 68 6.02 2.56 3.44
CA THR A 68 5.27 2.01 4.58
C THR A 68 6.18 2.04 5.82
N ASP A 69 5.58 2.30 6.98
CA ASP A 69 6.23 2.25 8.30
C ASP A 69 6.28 0.81 8.86
N HIS A 70 5.52 -0.13 8.29
CA HIS A 70 5.45 -1.50 8.77
C HIS A 70 6.68 -2.34 8.38
N ALA A 71 7.64 -2.47 9.30
CA ALA A 71 8.89 -3.19 9.09
C ALA A 71 8.69 -4.69 8.77
N ALA A 72 7.67 -5.33 9.35
CA ALA A 72 7.37 -6.73 9.07
C ALA A 72 6.95 -6.95 7.61
N LEU A 73 6.29 -5.97 7.00
CA LEU A 73 5.90 -6.04 5.60
C LEU A 73 7.10 -5.85 4.67
N LYS A 74 8.05 -4.96 5.01
CA LYS A 74 9.33 -4.85 4.30
C LYS A 74 10.11 -6.16 4.34
N TYR A 75 10.11 -6.86 5.48
CA TYR A 75 10.75 -8.17 5.60
C TYR A 75 10.02 -9.24 4.78
N LEU A 76 8.68 -9.24 4.80
CA LEU A 76 7.86 -10.18 4.02
C LEU A 76 8.03 -10.00 2.51
N LEU A 77 8.15 -8.77 2.01
CA LEU A 77 8.40 -8.52 0.58
C LEU A 77 9.81 -8.97 0.16
N LYS A 78 10.80 -8.89 1.05
CA LYS A 78 12.16 -9.38 0.79
C LYS A 78 12.27 -10.90 0.82
N LYS A 79 11.40 -11.58 1.58
CA LYS A 79 11.39 -13.03 1.70
C LYS A 79 10.51 -13.60 0.59
N ALA A 80 11.11 -14.27 -0.40
CA ALA A 80 10.44 -14.81 -1.60
C ALA A 80 9.28 -15.81 -1.37
N VAL A 81 8.86 -16.05 -0.12
CA VAL A 81 7.81 -17.01 0.23
C VAL A 81 6.91 -16.42 1.31
N SER A 82 5.64 -16.20 0.95
CA SER A 82 4.56 -15.99 1.93
C SER A 82 3.27 -16.67 1.45
N LYS A 83 2.26 -16.79 2.31
CA LYS A 83 1.01 -17.57 2.07
C LYS A 83 0.45 -17.33 0.65
N PRO A 84 -0.20 -18.31 -0.02
CA PRO A 84 -0.62 -18.21 -1.43
C PRO A 84 -1.43 -16.95 -1.78
N ARG A 85 -2.26 -16.47 -0.85
CA ARG A 85 -3.00 -15.21 -1.01
C ARG A 85 -2.07 -14.00 -1.08
N LEU A 86 -1.01 -13.93 -0.29
CA LEU A 86 -0.04 -12.83 -0.32
C LEU A 86 0.77 -12.85 -1.62
N ILE A 87 1.19 -14.03 -2.08
CA ILE A 87 1.86 -14.17 -3.39
C ILE A 87 0.96 -13.68 -4.52
N ARG A 88 -0.33 -14.02 -4.52
CA ARG A 88 -1.27 -13.53 -5.55
C ARG A 88 -1.37 -12.01 -5.57
N TRP A 89 -1.29 -11.37 -4.41
CA TRP A 89 -1.34 -9.91 -4.30
C TRP A 89 0.00 -9.27 -4.70
N MET A 90 1.12 -9.96 -4.44
CA MET A 90 2.45 -9.55 -4.91
C MET A 90 2.64 -9.74 -6.43
N LEU A 91 2.00 -10.73 -7.06
CA LEU A 91 2.04 -10.92 -8.52
C LEU A 91 1.22 -9.88 -9.29
N TRP A 92 0.25 -9.27 -8.62
CA TRP A 92 -0.53 -8.13 -9.15
C TRP A 92 0.20 -6.79 -8.99
N LEU A 93 1.31 -6.79 -8.26
CA LEU A 93 2.09 -5.64 -7.85
C LEU A 93 3.29 -5.48 -8.79
#